data_AF-A0A1I6PIR4-F1
#
_entry.id   AF-A0A1I6PIR4-F1
#
_cell.length_a   1.000
_cell.length_b   1.000
_cell.length_c   1.000
_cell.angle_alpha   90.00
_cell.angle_beta   90.00
_cell.angle_gamma   90.00
#
_symmetry.space_group_name_H-M   'P 1'
#
loop_
_entity.id
_entity.type
_entity.pdbx_description
1 polymer ?
#
loop_
_entity_poly.entity_id
_entity_poly.type
_entity_poly.pdbx_seq_one_letter_code
_entity_poly.pdbx_strand_id
1 'polypeptide(L)'
;MCVIKKYRNEKGLTLVEVLASIVILSLIVVTFLTFFINSARTTEISQDNLDASFFAQQYMEEVYNIVTDHGSLGDIQAKINADDNNVTSTSPTTYEIKDANGTGTIVIEPAKDESGLEIHRLLKVFVTYRIPDGKDAKLETRMIYGEVDAGA
;
A
#
# COMPACT_ATOMS: atom_id res chain seq x y z
N MET A 1 -53.03 -69.31 -3.25
CA MET A 1 -52.94 -67.94 -3.78
C MET A 1 -51.47 -67.54 -3.75
N CYS A 2 -50.82 -67.41 -4.91
CA CYS A 2 -49.38 -67.13 -4.99
C CYS A 2 -49.17 -65.62 -5.01
N VAL A 3 -48.44 -65.09 -4.02
CA VAL A 3 -48.08 -63.67 -3.95
C VAL A 3 -46.78 -63.48 -4.73
N ILE A 4 -46.86 -62.83 -5.89
CA ILE A 4 -45.69 -62.47 -6.70
C ILE A 4 -44.95 -61.33 -5.97
N LYS A 5 -43.81 -61.66 -5.37
CA LYS A 5 -42.94 -60.70 -4.69
C LYS A 5 -42.03 -60.02 -5.73
N LYS A 6 -42.32 -58.75 -6.06
CA LYS A 6 -41.49 -57.92 -6.94
C LYS A 6 -40.21 -57.51 -6.20
N TYR A 7 -39.07 -58.06 -6.59
CA TYR A 7 -37.75 -57.55 -6.17
C TYR A 7 -37.44 -56.29 -6.99
N ARG A 8 -37.59 -55.10 -6.40
CA ARG A 8 -37.03 -53.85 -6.96
C ARG A 8 -35.52 -53.89 -6.77
N ASN A 9 -34.79 -53.93 -7.88
CA ASN A 9 -33.33 -53.97 -7.90
C ASN A 9 -32.79 -52.53 -7.84
N GLU A 10 -32.54 -52.01 -6.64
CA GLU A 10 -31.99 -50.65 -6.38
C GLU A 10 -30.46 -50.57 -6.63
N LYS A 11 -29.83 -51.64 -7.14
CA LYS A 11 -28.37 -51.77 -7.29
C LYS A 11 -27.73 -50.82 -8.31
N GLY A 12 -28.52 -50.17 -9.18
CA GLY A 12 -28.03 -49.17 -10.13
C GLY A 12 -28.01 -47.73 -9.58
N LEU A 13 -28.78 -47.44 -8.52
CA LEU A 13 -28.85 -46.11 -7.92
C LEU A 13 -27.59 -45.77 -7.11
N THR A 14 -26.99 -46.77 -6.44
CA THR A 14 -25.88 -46.55 -5.49
C THR A 14 -24.56 -46.18 -6.18
N LEU A 15 -24.30 -46.68 -7.39
CA LEU A 15 -23.05 -46.38 -8.10
C LEU A 15 -23.06 -44.95 -8.68
N VAL A 16 -24.21 -44.51 -9.19
CA VAL A 16 -24.41 -43.13 -9.66
C VAL A 16 -24.36 -42.14 -8.51
N GLU A 17 -24.90 -42.49 -7.34
CA GLU A 17 -24.87 -41.65 -6.14
C GLU A 17 -23.45 -41.46 -5.58
N VAL A 18 -22.65 -42.52 -5.55
CA VAL A 18 -21.22 -42.44 -5.19
C VAL A 18 -20.45 -41.60 -6.21
N LEU A 19 -20.71 -41.79 -7.51
CA LEU A 19 -20.08 -40.99 -8.56
C LEU A 19 -20.43 -39.51 -8.40
N ALA A 20 -21.71 -39.18 -8.23
CA ALA A 20 -22.19 -37.81 -8.03
C ALA A 20 -21.57 -37.18 -6.78
N SER A 21 -21.45 -37.94 -5.68
CA SER A 21 -20.84 -37.47 -4.44
C SER A 21 -19.35 -37.13 -4.63
N ILE A 22 -18.59 -37.96 -5.34
CA ILE A 22 -17.17 -37.70 -5.63
C ILE A 22 -17.01 -36.49 -6.55
N VAL A 23 -17.89 -36.33 -7.54
CA VAL A 23 -17.89 -35.17 -8.44
C VAL A 23 -18.21 -33.88 -7.68
N ILE A 24 -19.24 -33.89 -6.84
CA ILE A 24 -19.59 -32.72 -6.03
C ILE A 24 -18.45 -32.39 -5.05
N LEU A 25 -17.88 -33.41 -4.41
CA LEU A 25 -16.76 -33.24 -3.48
C LEU A 25 -15.54 -32.66 -4.20
N SER A 26 -15.19 -33.14 -5.40
CA SER A 26 -14.03 -32.64 -6.13
C SER A 26 -14.21 -31.18 -6.56
N LEU A 27 -15.41 -30.77 -6.98
CA LEU A 27 -15.74 -29.37 -7.27
C LEU A 27 -15.53 -28.50 -6.04
N ILE A 28 -16.04 -28.94 -4.89
CA ILE A 28 -15.87 -28.22 -3.62
C ILE A 28 -14.38 -28.09 -3.27
N VAL A 29 -13.63 -29.19 -3.30
CA VAL A 29 -12.20 -29.19 -2.96
C VAL A 29 -11.40 -28.24 -3.83
N VAL A 30 -11.63 -28.23 -5.15
CA VAL A 30 -10.92 -27.33 -6.07
C VAL A 30 -11.21 -25.86 -5.74
N THR A 31 -12.48 -25.51 -5.48
CA THR A 31 -12.84 -24.13 -5.13
C THR A 31 -12.18 -23.65 -3.84
N PHE A 32 -12.14 -24.49 -2.81
CA PHE A 32 -11.48 -24.15 -1.55
C PHE A 32 -9.96 -24.06 -1.70
N LEU A 33 -9.35 -24.93 -2.51
CA LEU A 33 -7.91 -24.86 -2.78
C LEU A 33 -7.52 -23.53 -3.43
N THR A 34 -8.27 -23.10 -4.45
CA THR A 34 -8.08 -21.80 -5.09
C THR A 34 -8.31 -20.65 -4.11
N PHE A 35 -9.33 -20.75 -3.25
CA PHE A 35 -9.58 -19.75 -2.21
C PHE A 35 -8.39 -19.59 -1.25
N PHE A 36 -7.79 -20.69 -0.77
CA PHE A 36 -6.65 -20.63 0.13
C PHE A 36 -5.41 -20.01 -0.52
N ILE A 37 -5.10 -20.37 -1.77
CA ILE A 37 -3.98 -19.78 -2.52
C ILE A 37 -4.17 -18.28 -2.67
N ASN A 38 -5.39 -17.86 -3.06
CA ASN A 38 -5.70 -16.44 -3.23
C ASN A 38 -5.70 -15.69 -1.88
N SER A 39 -6.16 -16.32 -0.81
CA SER A 39 -6.13 -15.74 0.53
C SER A 39 -4.69 -15.49 0.99
N ALA A 40 -3.80 -16.47 0.84
CA ALA A 40 -2.39 -16.32 1.21
C ALA A 40 -1.73 -15.17 0.43
N ARG A 41 -1.91 -15.14 -0.90
CA ARG A 41 -1.40 -14.06 -1.75
C ARG A 41 -1.98 -12.69 -1.37
N THR A 42 -3.26 -12.62 -1.04
CA THR A 42 -3.90 -11.35 -0.64
C THR A 42 -3.31 -10.84 0.67
N THR A 43 -3.01 -11.73 1.63
CA THR A 43 -2.33 -11.36 2.88
C THR A 43 -0.93 -10.81 2.62
N GLU A 44 -0.12 -11.48 1.79
CA GLU A 44 1.23 -10.99 1.43
C GLU A 44 1.18 -9.61 0.77
N ILE A 45 0.34 -9.43 -0.25
CA ILE A 45 0.18 -8.13 -0.91
C ILE A 45 -0.32 -7.06 0.07
N SER A 46 -1.19 -7.43 1.02
CA SER A 46 -1.68 -6.50 2.03
C SER A 46 -0.55 -6.07 2.97
N GLN A 47 0.34 -6.99 3.35
CA GLN A 47 1.52 -6.69 4.15
C GLN A 47 2.45 -5.73 3.41
N ASP A 48 2.78 -5.99 2.14
CA ASP A 48 3.64 -5.10 1.36
C ASP A 48 3.06 -3.68 1.23
N ASN A 49 1.74 -3.56 1.05
CA ASN A 49 1.07 -2.25 1.01
C ASN A 49 1.18 -1.49 2.34
N LEU A 50 1.05 -2.21 3.46
CA LEU A 50 1.17 -1.63 4.80
C LEU A 50 2.59 -1.17 5.06
N ASP A 51 3.58 -1.99 4.73
CA ASP A 51 4.99 -1.67 4.92
C ASP A 51 5.39 -0.46 4.06
N ALA A 52 4.97 -0.41 2.78
CA ALA A 52 5.25 0.73 1.92
C ALA A 52 4.62 2.02 2.45
N SER A 53 3.40 1.93 3.00
CA SER A 53 2.69 3.07 3.58
C SER A 53 3.35 3.54 4.88
N PHE A 54 3.84 2.61 5.70
CA PHE A 54 4.58 2.91 6.92
C PHE A 54 5.85 3.69 6.60
N PHE A 55 6.67 3.22 5.65
CA PHE A 55 7.86 3.95 5.23
C PHE A 55 7.52 5.32 4.63
N ALA A 56 6.52 5.40 3.74
CA ALA A 56 6.09 6.68 3.19
C ALA A 56 5.64 7.67 4.28
N GLN A 57 4.96 7.19 5.32
CA GLN A 57 4.55 8.01 6.46
C GLN A 57 5.75 8.46 7.29
N GLN A 58 6.70 7.57 7.55
CA GLN A 58 7.93 7.91 8.29
C GLN A 58 8.67 9.07 7.61
N TYR A 59 8.94 8.97 6.30
CA TYR A 59 9.58 10.06 5.56
C TYR A 59 8.73 11.34 5.53
N MET A 60 7.39 11.21 5.52
CA MET A 60 6.50 12.37 5.60
C MET A 60 6.63 13.09 6.96
N GLU A 61 6.74 12.33 8.06
CA GLU A 61 6.94 12.87 9.41
C GLU A 61 8.32 13.52 9.55
N GLU A 62 9.36 12.93 8.98
CA GLU A 62 10.71 13.52 8.93
C GLU A 62 10.69 14.87 8.19
N VAL A 63 10.06 14.92 7.01
CA VAL A 63 9.88 16.18 6.27
C VAL A 63 9.06 17.18 7.07
N TYR A 64 8.00 16.74 7.75
CA TYR A 64 7.18 17.61 8.59
C TYR A 64 7.99 18.27 9.72
N ASN A 65 8.84 17.50 10.40
CA ASN A 65 9.68 18.00 11.48
C ASN A 65 10.67 19.04 10.94
N ILE A 66 11.32 18.77 9.81
CA ILE A 66 12.23 19.71 9.14
C ILE A 66 11.49 20.98 8.72
N VAL A 67 10.29 20.85 8.15
CA VAL A 67 9.48 21.98 7.69
C VAL A 67 9.01 22.86 8.84
N THR A 68 8.71 22.27 10.00
CA THR A 68 8.23 22.99 11.19
C THR A 68 9.37 23.68 11.94
N ASP A 69 10.54 23.04 12.04
CA ASP A 69 11.70 23.57 12.78
C ASP A 69 12.47 24.65 12.02
N HIS A 70 12.23 24.83 10.71
CA HIS A 70 13.00 25.73 9.87
C HIS A 70 12.18 26.87 9.24
N GLY A 71 12.76 28.07 9.26
CA GLY A 71 12.11 29.32 8.85
C GLY A 71 12.03 29.56 7.34
N SER A 72 12.89 28.91 6.55
CA SER A 72 13.06 29.19 5.12
C SER A 72 13.14 27.90 4.30
N LEU A 73 12.63 27.97 3.07
CA LEU A 73 12.72 26.88 2.09
C LEU A 73 14.17 26.46 1.82
N GLY A 74 15.11 27.41 1.82
CA GLY A 74 16.53 27.10 1.61
C GLY A 74 17.14 26.26 2.74
N ASP A 75 16.69 26.46 3.97
CA ASP A 75 17.17 25.73 5.14
C ASP A 75 16.62 24.30 5.17
N ILE A 76 15.33 24.15 4.82
CA ILE A 76 14.66 22.85 4.66
C ILE A 76 15.40 22.01 3.61
N GLN A 77 15.74 22.61 2.45
CA GLN A 77 16.46 21.93 1.37
C GLN A 77 17.87 21.50 1.79
N ALA A 78 18.58 22.32 2.58
CA ALA A 78 19.92 21.98 3.06
C ALA A 78 19.89 20.86 4.11
N LYS A 79 18.84 20.80 4.92
CA LYS A 79 18.70 19.85 6.03
C LYS A 79 18.29 18.45 5.59
N ILE A 80 17.38 18.34 4.62
CA ILE A 80 17.01 17.04 4.02
C ILE A 80 18.24 16.31 3.47
N ASN A 81 19.20 17.03 2.89
CA ASN A 81 20.44 16.44 2.36
C ASN A 81 21.50 16.11 3.42
N ALA A 82 21.37 16.63 4.65
CA ALA A 82 22.38 16.51 5.69
C ALA A 82 22.00 15.50 6.78
N ASP A 83 20.71 15.24 6.98
CA ASP A 83 20.20 14.43 8.08
C ASP A 83 20.08 12.93 7.73
N ASP A 84 19.90 12.60 6.45
CA ASP A 84 19.75 11.20 6.01
C ASP A 84 20.69 10.84 4.85
N ASN A 85 21.58 9.86 5.11
CA ASN A 85 22.51 9.32 4.12
C ASN A 85 21.80 8.50 3.02
N ASN A 86 20.54 8.13 3.24
CA ASN A 86 19.71 7.40 2.28
C ASN A 86 18.91 8.32 1.36
N VAL A 87 18.96 9.65 1.56
CA VAL A 87 18.23 10.63 0.77
C VAL A 87 19.20 11.47 -0.05
N THR A 88 19.06 11.43 -1.38
CA THR A 88 19.89 12.23 -2.30
C THR A 88 19.02 13.20 -3.10
N SER A 89 19.37 14.49 -3.08
CA SER A 89 18.73 15.49 -3.95
C SER A 89 19.07 15.25 -5.42
N THR A 90 18.06 14.97 -6.23
CA THR A 90 18.19 14.84 -7.70
C THR A 90 17.77 16.14 -8.40
N SER A 91 17.00 17.00 -7.72
CA SER A 91 16.61 18.35 -8.18
C SER A 91 16.25 19.24 -6.97
N PRO A 92 16.13 20.57 -7.12
CA PRO A 92 15.85 21.49 -6.00
C PRO A 92 14.56 21.18 -5.22
N THR A 93 13.62 20.47 -5.85
CA THR A 93 12.33 20.10 -5.29
C THR A 93 12.15 18.58 -5.16
N THR A 94 13.12 17.78 -5.60
CA THR A 94 12.97 16.31 -5.69
C THR A 94 14.16 15.61 -5.07
N TYR A 95 13.86 14.72 -4.13
CA TYR A 95 14.81 13.92 -3.40
C TYR A 95 14.50 12.44 -3.62
N GLU A 96 15.51 11.64 -3.92
CA GLU A 96 15.39 10.19 -4.04
C GLU A 96 15.80 9.53 -2.73
N ILE A 97 14.95 8.63 -2.25
CA ILE A 97 15.24 7.75 -1.13
C ILE A 97 15.77 6.43 -1.69
N LYS A 98 16.92 5.97 -1.21
CA LYS A 98 17.45 4.64 -1.47
C LYS A 98 17.83 4.00 -0.15
N ASP A 99 17.04 3.04 0.28
CA ASP A 99 17.28 2.24 1.47
C ASP A 99 17.39 0.75 1.10
N ALA A 100 17.86 -0.08 2.02
CA ALA A 100 17.88 -1.53 1.86
C ALA A 100 16.46 -2.11 1.62
N ASN A 101 15.43 -1.45 2.15
CA ASN A 101 14.04 -1.89 2.08
C ASN A 101 13.28 -1.39 0.85
N GLY A 102 13.86 -0.49 0.05
CA GLY A 102 13.21 0.03 -1.14
C GLY A 102 13.68 1.39 -1.60
N THR A 103 12.95 1.92 -2.58
CA THR A 103 13.27 3.19 -3.24
C THR A 103 12.07 4.11 -3.19
N GLY A 104 12.31 5.38 -2.95
CA GLY A 104 11.25 6.38 -2.88
C GLY A 104 11.64 7.71 -3.48
N THR A 105 10.67 8.61 -3.56
CA THR A 105 10.85 9.99 -4.00
C THR A 105 10.06 10.92 -3.10
N ILE A 106 10.70 11.97 -2.64
CA ILE A 106 10.08 13.08 -1.91
C ILE A 106 10.09 14.27 -2.86
N VAL A 107 8.92 14.88 -3.08
CA VAL A 107 8.78 16.09 -3.88
C VAL A 107 8.19 17.20 -3.00
N ILE A 108 8.91 18.32 -2.88
CA ILE A 108 8.50 19.48 -2.08
C ILE A 108 8.41 20.68 -3.01
N GLU A 109 7.21 21.22 -3.16
CA GLU A 109 6.92 22.35 -4.04
C GLU A 109 6.09 23.41 -3.31
N PRO A 110 6.27 24.71 -3.58
CA PRO A 110 5.38 25.74 -3.05
C PRO A 110 3.95 25.50 -3.58
N ALA A 111 2.96 25.57 -2.69
CA ALA A 111 1.57 25.42 -3.07
C ALA A 111 1.12 26.62 -3.91
N LYS A 112 0.38 26.37 -4.98
CA LYS A 112 -0.16 27.41 -5.88
C LYS A 112 -1.68 27.47 -5.78
N ASP A 113 -2.24 28.65 -5.89
CA ASP A 113 -3.69 28.85 -6.00
C ASP A 113 -4.20 28.49 -7.41
N GLU A 114 -5.52 28.63 -7.63
CA GLU A 114 -6.15 28.37 -8.94
C GLU A 114 -5.68 29.34 -10.04
N SER A 115 -5.07 30.47 -9.65
CA SER A 115 -4.49 31.47 -10.55
C SER A 115 -2.99 31.22 -10.83
N GLY A 116 -2.40 30.19 -10.24
CA GLY A 116 -0.98 29.85 -10.36
C GLY A 116 -0.05 30.68 -9.49
N LEU A 117 -0.58 31.51 -8.59
CA LEU A 117 0.21 32.31 -7.65
C LEU A 117 0.61 31.45 -6.44
N GLU A 118 1.87 31.56 -6.02
CA GLU A 118 2.37 30.85 -4.85
C GLU A 118 1.69 31.35 -3.58
N ILE A 119 1.13 30.42 -2.81
CA ILE A 119 0.51 30.69 -1.52
C ILE A 119 1.62 30.82 -0.49
N HIS A 120 1.70 32.00 0.13
CA HIS A 120 2.75 32.30 1.09
C HIS A 120 2.78 31.26 2.23
N ARG A 121 3.99 30.75 2.52
CA ARG A 121 4.26 29.78 3.60
C ARG A 121 3.60 28.41 3.46
N LEU A 122 2.98 28.08 2.33
CA LEU A 122 2.34 26.79 2.12
C LEU A 122 3.16 25.93 1.15
N LEU A 123 3.53 24.74 1.60
CA LEU A 123 4.21 23.71 0.81
C LEU A 123 3.24 22.59 0.47
N LYS A 124 3.45 22.01 -0.69
CA LYS A 124 2.86 20.76 -1.13
C LYS A 124 3.97 19.70 -1.13
N VAL A 125 3.77 18.65 -0.32
CA VAL A 125 4.73 17.57 -0.16
C VAL A 125 4.12 16.28 -0.68
N PHE A 126 4.85 15.60 -1.54
CA PHE A 126 4.53 14.26 -2.01
C PHE A 126 5.63 13.30 -1.59
N VAL A 127 5.25 12.16 -1.02
CA VAL A 127 6.16 11.07 -0.74
C VAL A 127 5.64 9.84 -1.46
N THR A 128 6.48 9.26 -2.31
CA THR A 128 6.22 7.97 -2.95
C THR A 128 7.27 6.99 -2.47
N TYR A 129 6.87 5.82 -1.99
CA TYR A 129 7.79 4.76 -1.57
C TYR A 129 7.41 3.44 -2.23
N ARG A 130 8.41 2.71 -2.72
CA ARG A 130 8.27 1.43 -3.41
C ARG A 130 9.17 0.39 -2.75
N ILE A 131 8.56 -0.71 -2.32
CA ILE A 131 9.26 -1.91 -1.86
C ILE A 131 9.68 -2.73 -3.10
N PRO A 132 10.89 -3.32 -3.15
CA PRO A 132 11.31 -4.16 -4.26
C PRO A 132 10.39 -5.38 -4.35
N ASP A 133 9.75 -5.57 -5.50
CA ASP A 133 8.73 -6.61 -5.77
C ASP A 133 7.35 -6.37 -5.11
N GLY A 134 7.22 -5.31 -4.32
CA GLY A 134 5.97 -4.89 -3.68
C GLY A 134 5.19 -3.83 -4.46
N LYS A 135 4.19 -3.26 -3.79
CA LYS A 135 3.37 -2.15 -4.30
C LYS A 135 3.94 -0.80 -3.85
N ASP A 136 3.51 0.24 -4.55
CA ASP A 136 3.91 1.62 -4.23
C ASP A 136 2.90 2.23 -3.27
N ALA A 137 3.40 2.89 -2.23
CA ALA A 137 2.63 3.82 -1.43
C ALA A 137 2.88 5.25 -1.89
N LYS A 138 1.83 6.06 -1.90
CA LYS A 138 1.88 7.48 -2.25
C LYS A 138 1.11 8.28 -1.22
N LEU A 139 1.77 9.25 -0.60
CA LEU A 139 1.19 10.17 0.35
C LEU A 139 1.37 11.60 -0.17
N GLU A 140 0.32 12.41 -0.03
CA GLU A 140 0.31 13.83 -0.35
C GLU A 140 -0.16 14.58 0.89
N THR A 141 0.54 15.65 1.24
CA THR A 141 0.10 16.56 2.28
C THR A 141 0.47 18.01 1.96
N ARG A 142 -0.16 18.94 2.67
CA ARG A 142 0.18 20.36 2.61
C ARG A 142 0.69 20.79 3.98
N MET A 143 1.84 21.45 4.00
CA MET A 143 2.51 21.86 5.23
C MET A 143 2.70 23.36 5.24
N ILE A 144 2.56 23.99 6.41
CA ILE A 144 2.89 25.40 6.60
C ILE A 144 4.29 25.46 7.18
N TYR A 145 5.18 26.27 6.61
CA TYR A 145 6.57 26.40 7.07
C TYR A 145 6.84 27.74 7.75
N GLY A 146 7.88 27.75 8.58
CA GLY A 146 8.28 28.88 9.40
C GLY A 146 7.53 28.96 10.73
N GLU A 147 8.12 29.71 11.67
CA GLU A 147 7.69 29.79 13.07
C GLU A 147 6.17 29.92 13.17
N VAL A 148 5.53 28.93 13.80
CA VAL A 148 4.17 29.09 14.28
C VAL A 148 4.29 30.15 15.34
N ASP A 149 3.93 31.40 15.01
CA ASP A 149 3.61 32.39 16.03
C ASP A 149 2.60 31.71 16.95
N ALA A 150 3.09 31.23 18.10
CA ALA A 150 2.27 30.78 19.20
C ALA A 150 1.55 32.02 19.72
N GLY A 151 0.51 32.43 19.00
CA GLY A 151 -0.34 33.55 19.34
C GLY A 151 -1.20 33.17 20.52
N ALA A 152 -0.77 33.57 21.72
CA ALA A 152 -1.53 34.21 22.81
C ALA A 152 -0.88 33.94 24.17
#